data_AF-Q3YIZ0-F1
#
_entry.id   AF-Q3YIZ0-F1
#
_cell.length_a   1.000
_cell.length_b   1.000
_cell.length_c   1.000
_cell.angle_alpha   90.00
_cell.angle_beta   90.00
_cell.angle_gamma   90.00
#
_symmetry.space_group_name_H-M   'P 1'
#
loop_
_entity.id
_entity.type
_entity.pdbx_description
1 polymer ?
#
loop_
_entity_poly.entity_id
_entity_poly.type
_entity_poly.pdbx_seq_one_letter_code
_entity_poly.pdbx_strand_id
1 'polypeptide(L)' 'DEIQGEVYNKEIKPYLEKGNALAFAHGFNIHFSVIEPPSDVDVFLVAPKGPGHLVRRTF' A
#
# COMPACT_ATOMS: atom_id res chain seq x y z
N ASP A 1 6.74 4.40 -6.28
CA ASP A 1 6.22 3.01 -6.22
C ASP A 1 7.34 1.97 -6.10
N GLU A 2 8.47 2.18 -6.76
CA GLU A 2 9.66 1.34 -6.89
C GLU A 2 10.27 0.81 -5.58
N ILE A 3 10.21 1.56 -4.47
CA ILE A 3 10.79 1.13 -3.19
C ILE A 3 9.88 0.17 -2.42
N GLN A 4 8.56 0.22 -2.67
CA GLN A 4 7.57 -0.48 -1.83
C GLN A 4 7.75 -2.01 -1.86
N GLY A 5 8.17 -2.60 -2.99
CA GLY A 5 8.37 -4.05 -3.09
C GLY A 5 9.47 -4.57 -2.14
N GLU A 6 10.60 -3.87 -2.05
CA GLU A 6 11.69 -4.26 -1.16
C GLU A 6 11.30 -4.09 0.31
N VAL A 7 10.76 -2.91 0.67
CA VAL A 7 10.31 -2.59 2.03
C VAL A 7 9.20 -3.54 2.47
N TYR A 8 8.24 -3.84 1.60
CA TYR A 8 7.17 -4.77 1.91
C TYR A 8 7.73 -6.14 2.30
N ASN A 9 8.66 -6.70 1.54
CA ASN A 9 9.19 -8.03 1.81
C ASN A 9 10.09 -8.09 3.06
N LYS A 10 10.87 -7.04 3.33
CA LYS A 10 11.84 -7.02 4.44
C LYS A 10 11.25 -6.54 5.76
N GLU A 11 10.33 -5.58 5.71
CA GLU A 11 9.97 -4.77 6.87
C GLU A 11 8.47 -4.79 7.18
N ILE A 12 7.60 -5.23 6.26
CA ILE A 12 6.14 -5.24 6.48
C ILE A 12 5.61 -6.67 6.55
N LYS A 13 5.83 -7.47 5.50
CA LYS A 13 5.33 -8.85 5.36
C LYS A 13 5.64 -9.74 6.58
N PRO A 14 6.84 -9.70 7.19
CA PRO A 14 7.14 -10.54 8.36
C PRO A 14 6.31 -10.20 9.61
N TYR A 15 5.72 -9.00 9.67
CA TYR A 15 5.00 -8.48 10.82
C TYR A 15 3.50 -8.27 10.54
N LEU A 16 3.02 -8.65 9.36
CA LEU A 16 1.59 -8.65 9.05
C LEU A 16 0.90 -9.77 9.84
N GLU A 17 -0.15 -9.41 10.56
CA GLU A 17 -1.01 -10.35 11.25
C GLU A 17 -2.28 -10.62 10.46
N LYS A 18 -2.88 -11.78 10.70
CA LYS A 18 -4.18 -12.15 10.13
C LYS A 18 -5.24 -11.08 10.44
N GLY A 19 -5.96 -10.66 9.41
CA GLY A 19 -7.01 -9.64 9.51
C GLY A 19 -6.49 -8.21 9.56
N ASN A 20 -5.19 -7.98 9.41
CA ASN A 20 -4.68 -6.65 9.12
C ASN A 20 -5.19 -6.16 7.76
N ALA A 21 -5.10 -4.85 7.54
CA ALA A 21 -5.42 -4.24 6.26
C ALA A 21 -4.23 -3.46 5.71
N LEU A 22 -3.90 -3.69 4.44
CA LEU A 22 -2.83 -3.04 3.70
C LEU A 22 -3.43 -2.04 2.71
N ALA A 23 -3.23 -0.75 2.98
CA ALA A 23 -3.78 0.34 2.18
C ALA A 23 -2.72 0.99 1.30
N PHE A 24 -3.10 1.34 0.06
CA PHE A 24 -2.23 2.04 -0.89
C PHE A 24 -2.85 3.34 -1.40
N ALA A 25 -2.01 4.34 -1.72
CA ALA A 25 -2.45 5.55 -2.41
C ALA A 25 -2.36 5.45 -3.95
N HIS A 26 -1.64 4.44 -4.45
CA HIS A 26 -1.56 4.09 -5.87
C HIS A 26 -1.48 2.57 -6.03
N GLY A 27 -2.11 2.03 -7.08
CA GLY A 27 -2.26 0.59 -7.28
C GLY A 27 -1.10 -0.10 -8.00
N PHE A 28 -0.01 0.61 -8.33
CA PHE A 28 1.07 0.08 -9.19
C PHE A 28 1.60 -1.27 -8.71
N ASN A 29 2.01 -1.38 -7.45
CA ASN A 29 2.66 -2.59 -6.93
C ASN A 29 1.73 -3.79 -6.81
N ILE A 30 0.44 -3.57 -6.57
CA ILE A 30 -0.57 -4.64 -6.56
C ILE A 30 -0.93 -5.04 -7.99
N HIS A 31 -1.13 -4.08 -8.89
CA HIS A 31 -1.56 -4.33 -10.27
C HIS A 31 -0.51 -5.08 -11.10
N PHE A 32 0.77 -4.76 -10.90
CA PHE A 32 1.89 -5.38 -11.62
C PHE A 32 2.58 -6.51 -10.82
N SER A 33 1.93 -7.02 -9.77
CA SER A 33 2.43 -8.15 -8.97
C SER A 33 3.84 -7.95 -8.38
N VAL A 34 4.23 -6.71 -8.10
CA VAL A 34 5.48 -6.42 -7.36
C VAL A 34 5.30 -6.75 -5.87
N ILE A 35 4.07 -6.60 -5.36
CA ILE A 35 3.66 -6.99 -4.01
C ILE A 35 2.53 -8.02 -4.12
N GLU A 36 2.71 -9.16 -3.45
CA GLU A 36 1.71 -10.21 -3.29
C GLU A 36 1.34 -10.34 -1.79
N PRO A 37 0.22 -9.75 -1.36
CA PRO A 37 -0.30 -9.85 0.00
C PRO A 37 -0.80 -11.27 0.32
N PRO A 38 -0.70 -11.72 1.58
CA PRO A 38 -1.33 -12.97 1.99
C PRO A 38 -2.86 -12.85 1.92
N SER A 39 -3.55 -13.97 1.72
CA SER A 39 -5.00 -14.01 1.48
C SER A 39 -5.85 -13.64 2.69
N ASP A 40 -5.25 -13.56 3.87
CA ASP A 40 -5.89 -13.24 5.14
C ASP A 40 -5.66 -11.78 5.58
N VAL A 41 -5.12 -10.95 4.69
CA VAL A 41 -4.96 -9.50 4.85
C VAL A 41 -5.85 -8.78 3.83
N ASP A 42 -6.63 -7.81 4.30
CA ASP A 42 -7.46 -6.98 3.42
C ASP A 42 -6.57 -6.01 2.63
N VAL A 43 -6.87 -5.82 1.33
CA VAL A 43 -6.10 -4.92 0.46
C VAL A 43 -7.03 -3.94 -0.20
N PHE A 44 -6.80 -2.64 -0.01
CA PHE A 44 -7.60 -1.60 -0.64
C PHE A 44 -6.76 -0.36 -0.97
N LEU A 45 -7.35 0.59 -1.67
CA LEU A 45 -6.69 1.84 -2.01
C LEU A 45 -7.56 3.05 -1.71
N VAL A 46 -6.90 4.14 -1.31
CA VAL A 46 -7.48 5.47 -1.17
C VAL A 46 -6.56 6.43 -1.91
N ALA A 47 -6.98 6.85 -3.10
CA ALA A 47 -6.12 7.59 -4.03
C ALA A 47 -6.65 9.01 -4.29
N PRO A 48 -6.21 10.02 -3.50
CA PRO A 48 -6.55 11.42 -3.75
C PRO A 48 -6.13 11.86 -5.15
N LYS A 49 -6.97 12.65 -5.80
CA LYS A 49 -6.72 13.17 -7.15
C LYS A 49 -6.05 14.55 -7.09
N GLY A 50 -4.85 14.59 -6.51
CA GLY A 50 -4.05 15.80 -6.44
C GLY A 50 -2.74 15.65 -5.65
N PRO A 51 -1.87 16.67 -5.68
CA PRO A 51 -0.62 16.69 -4.91
C PRO A 51 -0.87 16.60 -3.39
N GLY A 52 -0.03 15.85 -2.67
CA GLY A 52 -0.19 15.64 -1.23
C GLY A 52 -0.22 16.93 -0.40
N HIS A 53 0.57 17.94 -0.79
CA HIS A 53 0.57 19.24 -0.11
C HIS A 53 -0.76 20.00 -0.29
N LEU A 54 -1.51 19.76 -1.37
CA LEU A 54 -2.85 20.35 -1.56
C LEU A 54 -3.92 19.60 -0.77
N VAL A 55 -3.77 18.27 -0.62
CA VAL A 55 -4.65 17.47 0.24
C VAL A 55 -4.63 18.04 1.67
N ARG A 56 -3.44 18.24 2.24
CA ARG A 56 -3.31 18.81 3.61
C ARG A 56 -3.71 20.28 3.72
N ARG A 57 -3.56 21.07 2.66
CA ARG A 57 -3.96 22.49 2.71
C ARG A 57 -5.48 22.66 2.69
N THR A 58 -6.20 21.73 2.07
CA THR A 58 -7.65 21.82 1.88
C THR A 58 -8.43 21.22 3.06
N PHE A 59 -7.81 20.32 3.84
CA PHE A 59 -8.41 19.57 4.95
C PHE A 59 -7.48 19.47 6.17
#